data_AF-A0A1S3IUG6-F1
#
_entry.id   AF-A0A1S3IUG6-F1
#
_cell.length_a   1.000
_cell.length_b   1.000
_cell.length_c   1.000
_cell.angle_alpha   90.00
_cell.angle_beta   90.00
_cell.angle_gamma   90.00
#
_symmetry.space_group_name_H-M   'P 1'
#
loop_
_entity.id
_entity.type
_entity.pdbx_description
1 polymer ?
#
loop_
_entity_poly.entity_id
_entity_poly.type
_entity_poly.pdbx_seq_one_letter_code
_entity_poly.pdbx_strand_id
1 'polypeptide(L)'
;MELCREALTNPVYGPRPPGDRSAAVAIVLTDGVANEGQITIVEAARRMALSGVKSLAVGAGPGIDDAQLLEIAQGRQANVFSVGSTAELVDIAQNIGVSSCADIDTTTTATTPAEADCKWGDWSPCDAPCGGGIQRRSMDCCDCTPRVAIRSCNRDPCPVDGAWGPWSAFGACSRSCGGGEQIRTRSCNSPPVAGDGQPCQGPSAEIQACNDQGCPVDGQWGDWCCSWSACSATCGGGQRTRTRQCSNPAPANGGADCVGSGIEEEMCNTQPCPTDGGWSNWSDWSACNVNSCTCSRTRTCSSPAPENGGKPCMGDLVNRRACFVFCCLPDFSRSLGLGGRLPGPFGGMGFGGMGGGRSLGGKSWMRC
;
A
#
# COMPACT_ATOMS: atom_id res chain seq x y z
N MET A 1 -0.82 29.33 -55.07
CA MET A 1 -2.21 29.61 -54.61
C MET A 1 -2.53 31.11 -54.55
N GLU A 2 -1.60 31.99 -54.16
CA GLU A 2 -1.89 33.43 -54.09
C GLU A 2 -1.95 34.13 -55.47
N LEU A 3 -1.23 33.62 -56.47
CA LEU A 3 -1.30 34.10 -57.87
C LEU A 3 -2.64 33.77 -58.59
N CYS A 4 -3.48 32.90 -58.03
CA CYS A 4 -4.85 32.64 -58.54
C CYS A 4 -5.93 33.30 -57.69
N ARG A 5 -5.62 33.77 -56.47
CA ARG A 5 -6.62 34.36 -55.57
C ARG A 5 -6.97 35.80 -55.97
N GLU A 6 -6.01 36.55 -56.51
CA GLU A 6 -6.27 37.91 -57.04
C GLU A 6 -7.18 37.92 -58.27
N ALA A 7 -7.34 36.81 -58.98
CA ALA A 7 -8.26 36.71 -60.12
C ALA A 7 -9.73 36.50 -59.71
N LEU A 8 -10.01 36.10 -58.46
CA LEU A 8 -11.36 35.72 -58.01
C LEU A 8 -11.96 36.61 -56.90
N THR A 9 -11.19 37.46 -56.22
CA THR A 9 -11.69 38.24 -55.07
C THR A 9 -11.73 39.76 -55.24
N ASN A 10 -11.43 40.32 -56.42
CA ASN A 10 -11.54 41.76 -56.63
C ASN A 10 -12.75 42.12 -57.52
N PRO A 11 -13.82 42.76 -56.99
CA PRO A 11 -15.05 43.10 -57.72
C PRO A 11 -14.91 44.36 -58.61
N VAL A 12 -13.71 44.67 -59.12
CA VAL A 12 -13.43 45.92 -59.85
C VAL A 12 -13.75 45.83 -61.35
N TYR A 13 -13.99 44.64 -61.89
CA TYR A 13 -14.45 44.52 -63.28
C TYR A 13 -15.96 44.32 -63.33
N GLY A 14 -16.66 45.33 -63.85
CA GLY A 14 -18.05 45.25 -64.29
C GLY A 14 -18.26 44.17 -65.37
N PRO A 15 -19.46 44.08 -65.96
CA PRO A 15 -19.82 42.98 -66.86
C PRO A 15 -18.75 42.78 -67.93
N ARG A 16 -18.21 41.56 -68.01
CA ARG A 16 -17.10 41.21 -68.90
C ARG A 16 -17.47 41.53 -70.36
N PRO A 17 -16.59 42.19 -71.13
CA PRO A 17 -16.82 42.39 -72.55
C PRO A 17 -16.83 41.03 -73.28
N PRO A 18 -17.69 40.85 -74.29
CA PRO A 18 -17.77 39.60 -75.04
C PRO A 18 -16.50 39.44 -75.90
N GLY A 19 -15.61 38.52 -75.52
CA GLY A 19 -14.40 38.21 -76.31
C GLY A 19 -13.16 37.80 -75.51
N ASP A 20 -13.12 38.00 -74.19
CA ASP A 20 -11.96 37.62 -73.37
C ASP A 20 -12.03 36.13 -73.00
N ARG A 21 -11.14 35.32 -73.60
CA ARG A 21 -11.02 33.87 -73.37
C ARG A 21 -9.92 33.54 -72.35
N SER A 22 -9.79 34.29 -71.27
CA SER A 22 -8.93 33.88 -70.16
C SER A 22 -9.51 32.60 -69.52
N ALA A 23 -8.87 31.47 -69.78
CA ALA A 23 -9.31 30.14 -69.35
C ALA A 23 -9.34 30.06 -67.83
N ALA A 24 -10.51 29.81 -67.24
CA ALA A 24 -10.61 29.54 -65.82
C ALA A 24 -9.94 28.20 -65.51
N VAL A 25 -9.04 28.16 -64.52
CA VAL A 25 -8.34 26.94 -64.10
C VAL A 25 -8.73 26.60 -62.66
N ALA A 26 -9.10 25.34 -62.43
CA ALA A 26 -9.41 24.79 -61.11
C ALA A 26 -8.34 23.76 -60.71
N ILE A 27 -7.69 23.94 -59.56
CA ILE A 27 -6.77 22.96 -58.99
C ILE A 27 -7.53 22.18 -57.93
N VAL A 28 -7.63 20.87 -58.11
CA VAL A 28 -8.38 19.96 -57.25
C VAL A 28 -7.39 19.11 -56.45
N LEU A 29 -7.35 19.31 -55.14
CA LEU A 29 -6.51 18.56 -54.21
C LEU A 29 -7.33 17.42 -53.58
N THR A 30 -6.81 16.20 -53.59
CA THR A 30 -7.46 15.04 -52.96
C THR A 30 -6.44 14.10 -52.33
N ASP A 31 -6.81 13.45 -51.23
CA ASP A 31 -6.05 12.38 -50.58
C ASP A 31 -6.54 10.98 -51.00
N GLY A 32 -7.53 10.91 -51.92
CA GLY A 32 -8.14 9.68 -52.40
C GLY A 32 -9.14 9.04 -51.42
N VAL A 33 -9.45 9.69 -50.30
CA VAL A 33 -10.46 9.22 -49.35
C VAL A 33 -11.80 9.90 -49.66
N ALA A 34 -12.79 9.14 -50.10
CA ALA A 34 -14.11 9.68 -50.40
C ALA A 34 -14.83 10.10 -49.11
N ASN A 35 -15.25 11.37 -49.03
CA ASN A 35 -16.20 11.84 -48.01
C ASN A 35 -17.64 11.60 -48.49
N GLU A 36 -18.51 11.05 -47.64
CA GLU A 36 -19.93 10.86 -47.93
C GLU A 36 -20.61 12.21 -48.23
N GLY A 37 -21.06 12.40 -49.48
CA GLY A 37 -21.73 13.61 -49.94
C GLY A 37 -22.57 13.37 -51.18
N GLN A 38 -23.54 14.27 -51.46
CA GLN A 38 -24.52 14.12 -52.55
C GLN A 38 -23.94 14.24 -53.98
N ILE A 39 -22.73 14.80 -54.15
CA ILE A 39 -22.07 14.97 -55.45
C ILE A 39 -20.61 14.56 -55.31
N THR A 40 -20.14 13.64 -56.16
CA THR A 40 -18.74 13.22 -56.17
C THR A 40 -17.84 14.30 -56.80
N ILE A 41 -16.57 14.34 -56.40
CA ILE A 41 -15.58 15.29 -56.94
C ILE A 41 -15.43 15.18 -58.46
N VAL A 42 -15.62 13.97 -58.99
CA VAL A 42 -15.66 13.65 -60.41
C VAL A 42 -16.85 14.32 -61.11
N GLU A 43 -18.05 14.24 -60.52
CA GLU A 43 -19.25 14.85 -61.08
C GLU A 43 -19.16 16.39 -61.04
N ALA A 44 -18.55 16.96 -59.99
CA ALA A 44 -18.24 18.38 -59.93
C ALA A 44 -17.24 18.79 -61.04
N ALA A 45 -16.19 18.00 -61.28
CA ALA A 45 -15.20 18.24 -62.33
C ALA A 45 -15.81 18.21 -63.75
N ARG A 46 -16.77 17.32 -64.01
CA ARG A 46 -17.52 17.28 -65.27
C ARG A 46 -18.36 18.53 -65.50
N ARG A 47 -19.03 19.04 -64.46
CA ARG A 47 -19.82 20.29 -64.55
C ARG A 47 -18.94 21.52 -64.77
N MET A 48 -17.75 21.53 -64.16
CA MET A 48 -16.73 22.56 -64.42
C MET A 48 -16.25 22.52 -65.88
N ALA A 49 -16.05 21.32 -66.45
CA ALA A 49 -15.68 21.15 -67.86
C ALA A 49 -16.71 21.75 -68.82
N LEU A 50 -18.00 21.51 -68.57
CA LEU A 50 -19.11 22.09 -69.36
C LEU A 50 -19.16 23.62 -69.29
N SER A 51 -18.57 24.21 -68.24
CA SER A 51 -18.52 25.65 -68.02
C SER A 51 -17.21 26.28 -68.55
N GLY A 52 -16.38 25.51 -69.27
CA GLY A 52 -15.13 25.98 -69.85
C GLY A 52 -13.98 26.13 -68.85
N VAL A 53 -14.08 25.50 -67.67
CA VAL A 53 -13.03 25.52 -66.64
C VAL A 53 -12.10 24.32 -66.85
N LYS A 54 -10.79 24.57 -67.01
CA LYS A 54 -9.75 23.54 -67.05
C LYS A 54 -9.46 23.04 -65.64
N SER A 55 -9.44 21.73 -65.42
CA SER A 55 -9.10 21.15 -64.12
C SER A 55 -7.72 20.50 -64.11
N LEU A 56 -6.99 20.71 -63.02
CA LEU A 56 -5.76 20.00 -62.67
C LEU A 56 -6.03 19.16 -61.41
N ALA A 57 -5.71 17.88 -61.46
CA ALA A 57 -5.93 16.94 -60.37
C ALA A 57 -4.60 16.69 -59.65
N VAL A 58 -4.60 16.88 -58.32
CA VAL A 58 -3.42 16.72 -57.47
C VAL A 58 -3.76 15.77 -56.33
N GLY A 59 -3.22 14.55 -56.39
CA GLY A 59 -3.33 13.53 -55.36
C GLY A 59 -2.16 13.60 -54.36
N ALA A 60 -2.43 13.49 -53.06
CA ALA A 60 -1.38 13.33 -52.04
C ALA A 60 -1.69 12.21 -51.03
N GLY A 61 -0.82 11.20 -50.96
CA GLY A 61 -0.95 10.09 -50.00
C GLY A 61 -1.18 8.71 -50.63
N PRO A 62 -1.27 7.65 -49.80
CA PRO A 62 -1.35 6.27 -50.26
C PRO A 62 -2.74 5.85 -50.79
N GLY A 63 -3.78 6.68 -50.61
CA GLY A 63 -5.15 6.41 -51.02
C GLY A 63 -5.52 6.86 -52.43
N ILE A 64 -4.56 7.39 -53.19
CA ILE A 64 -4.79 7.99 -54.52
C ILE A 64 -5.15 6.92 -55.54
N ASP A 65 -6.23 7.15 -56.29
CA ASP A 65 -6.58 6.42 -57.50
C ASP A 65 -6.29 7.29 -58.75
N ASP A 66 -5.27 6.92 -59.51
CA ASP A 66 -4.85 7.63 -60.73
C ASP A 66 -5.95 7.68 -61.80
N ALA A 67 -6.87 6.71 -61.82
CA ALA A 67 -8.01 6.72 -62.74
C ALA A 67 -9.01 7.82 -62.36
N GLN A 68 -9.23 8.05 -61.06
CA GLN A 68 -10.07 9.14 -60.57
C GLN A 68 -9.41 10.50 -60.80
N LEU A 69 -8.10 10.62 -60.58
CA LEU A 69 -7.38 11.85 -60.89
C LEU A 69 -7.45 12.20 -62.38
N LEU A 70 -7.33 11.21 -63.26
CA LEU A 70 -7.47 11.41 -64.71
C LEU A 70 -8.87 11.90 -65.09
N GLU A 71 -9.91 11.38 -64.42
CA GLU A 71 -11.29 11.81 -64.64
C GLU A 71 -11.52 13.24 -64.14
N ILE A 72 -10.97 13.59 -62.97
CA ILE A 72 -10.97 14.97 -62.45
C ILE A 72 -10.22 15.91 -63.40
N ALA A 73 -9.11 15.46 -63.99
CA ALA A 73 -8.32 16.20 -64.99
C ALA A 73 -8.93 16.21 -66.40
N GLN A 74 -10.21 15.83 -66.55
CA GLN A 74 -10.94 15.81 -67.82
C GLN A 74 -10.27 14.95 -68.90
N GLY A 75 -9.59 13.86 -68.49
CA GLY A 75 -8.89 12.95 -69.38
C GLY A 75 -7.50 13.42 -69.83
N ARG A 76 -6.99 14.54 -69.30
CA ARG A 76 -5.68 15.08 -69.68
C ARG A 76 -4.58 14.64 -68.70
N GLN A 77 -3.76 13.69 -69.11
CA GLN A 77 -2.64 13.20 -68.29
C GLN A 77 -1.65 14.29 -67.89
N ALA A 78 -1.42 15.30 -68.74
CA ALA A 78 -0.54 16.43 -68.43
C ALA A 78 -1.02 17.30 -67.25
N ASN A 79 -2.27 17.14 -66.81
CA ASN A 79 -2.89 17.88 -65.72
C ASN A 79 -3.06 17.01 -64.45
N VAL A 80 -2.49 15.80 -64.42
CA VAL A 80 -2.54 14.88 -63.28
C VAL A 80 -1.20 14.92 -62.54
N PHE A 81 -1.26 15.10 -61.22
CA PHE A 81 -0.11 15.11 -60.34
C PHE A 81 -0.41 14.23 -59.13
N SER A 82 0.54 13.38 -58.74
CA SER A 82 0.42 12.49 -57.58
C SER A 82 1.71 12.51 -56.78
N VAL A 83 1.61 12.63 -55.46
CA VAL A 83 2.76 12.55 -54.53
C VAL A 83 2.49 11.57 -53.41
N GLY A 84 3.55 10.97 -52.85
CA GLY A 84 3.43 9.95 -51.81
C GLY A 84 2.98 10.51 -50.46
N SER A 85 3.18 11.80 -50.22
CA SER A 85 2.79 12.48 -48.98
C SER A 85 2.47 13.97 -49.20
N THR A 86 1.74 14.59 -48.28
CA THR A 86 1.44 16.04 -48.35
C THR A 86 2.69 16.93 -48.21
N ALA A 87 3.78 16.41 -47.65
CA ALA A 87 5.04 17.13 -47.52
C ALA A 87 5.75 17.33 -48.87
N GLU A 88 5.57 16.40 -49.81
CA GLU A 88 6.15 16.44 -51.16
C GLU A 88 5.38 17.37 -52.13
N LEU A 89 4.22 17.89 -51.73
CA LEU A 89 3.44 18.84 -52.53
C LEU A 89 4.24 20.11 -52.89
N VAL A 90 5.18 20.50 -52.03
CA VAL A 90 6.04 21.67 -52.26
C VAL A 90 6.99 21.44 -53.44
N ASP A 91 7.44 20.21 -53.66
CA ASP A 91 8.41 19.85 -54.70
C ASP A 91 7.78 19.83 -56.09
N ILE A 92 6.47 19.54 -56.18
CA ILE A 92 5.74 19.50 -57.45
C ILE A 92 5.01 20.81 -57.80
N ALA A 93 5.03 21.80 -56.89
CA ALA A 93 4.29 23.06 -57.05
C ALA A 93 4.69 23.83 -58.32
N GLN A 94 5.97 23.77 -58.72
CA GLN A 94 6.46 24.38 -59.95
C GLN A 94 5.91 23.69 -61.20
N ASN A 95 5.82 22.35 -61.18
CA ASN A 95 5.31 21.55 -62.30
C ASN A 95 3.80 21.75 -62.48
N ILE A 96 3.04 21.86 -61.38
CA ILE A 96 1.61 22.23 -61.41
C ILE A 96 1.43 23.61 -62.05
N GLY A 97 2.29 24.57 -61.68
CA GLY A 97 2.28 25.92 -62.25
C GLY A 97 2.50 25.92 -63.77
N VAL A 98 3.47 25.16 -64.27
CA VAL A 98 3.75 25.06 -65.71
C VAL A 98 2.59 24.44 -66.48
N SER A 99 1.99 23.35 -65.98
CA SER A 99 0.85 22.68 -66.62
C SER A 99 -0.42 23.53 -66.64
N SER A 100 -0.63 24.35 -65.59
CA SER A 100 -1.75 25.29 -65.55
C SER A 100 -1.71 26.32 -66.69
N CYS A 101 -0.51 26.63 -67.20
CA CYS A 101 -0.27 27.60 -68.28
C CYS A 101 -0.08 26.98 -69.67
N ALA A 102 0.01 25.65 -69.79
CA ALA A 102 0.45 24.96 -71.01
C ALA A 102 -0.53 24.99 -72.20
N ASP A 103 -1.72 25.60 -72.07
CA ASP A 103 -2.67 25.80 -73.18
C ASP A 103 -2.66 27.23 -73.75
N ILE A 104 -1.68 28.07 -73.35
CA ILE A 104 -1.43 29.33 -74.06
C ILE A 104 -0.71 28.97 -75.36
N ASP A 105 -1.46 28.97 -76.45
CA ASP A 105 -1.03 28.75 -77.84
C ASP A 105 0.39 29.30 -78.11
N THR A 106 1.40 28.43 -78.02
CA THR A 106 2.80 28.76 -78.37
C THR A 106 3.03 28.60 -79.87
N THR A 107 2.13 29.16 -80.68
CA THR A 107 2.34 29.32 -82.11
C THR A 107 2.43 30.79 -82.45
N THR A 108 3.46 31.45 -81.94
CA THR A 108 3.97 32.67 -82.57
C THR A 108 5.48 32.61 -82.53
N THR A 109 6.06 32.22 -83.66
CA THR A 109 7.45 32.45 -84.01
C THR A 109 7.67 33.95 -84.05
N ALA A 110 7.91 34.55 -82.89
CA ALA A 110 8.34 35.93 -82.77
C ALA A 110 9.85 35.95 -83.04
N THR A 111 10.18 36.37 -84.25
CA THR A 111 11.47 36.94 -84.64
C THR A 111 11.97 37.82 -83.51
N THR A 112 13.12 37.46 -82.94
CA THR A 112 13.87 38.28 -81.98
C THR A 112 14.01 39.72 -82.49
N PRO A 113 13.43 40.73 -81.82
CA PRO A 113 14.00 42.05 -81.81
C PRO A 113 14.98 42.14 -80.64
N ALA A 114 15.99 42.97 -80.83
CA ALA A 114 17.05 43.33 -79.91
C ALA A 114 16.70 43.28 -78.41
N GLU A 115 17.69 42.88 -77.60
CA GLU A 115 17.78 43.10 -76.14
C GLU A 115 17.12 44.42 -75.73
N ALA A 116 15.85 44.36 -75.35
CA ALA A 116 15.24 45.36 -74.52
C ALA A 116 15.72 45.08 -73.10
N ASP A 117 16.21 46.13 -72.45
CA ASP A 117 16.93 46.16 -71.18
C ASP A 117 16.03 45.75 -69.98
N CYS A 118 15.41 44.56 -70.02
CA CYS A 118 14.59 43.99 -68.96
C CYS A 118 15.47 43.59 -67.79
N LYS A 119 15.36 44.30 -66.65
CA LYS A 119 16.13 44.01 -65.44
C LYS A 119 15.18 43.65 -64.30
N TRP A 120 15.58 42.64 -63.53
CA TRP A 120 14.92 42.34 -62.25
C TRP A 120 15.16 43.51 -61.29
N GLY A 121 14.10 43.97 -60.64
CA GLY A 121 14.24 44.80 -59.45
C GLY A 121 14.87 44.03 -58.29
N ASP A 122 15.23 44.76 -57.24
CA ASP A 122 15.73 44.15 -56.00
C ASP A 122 14.67 43.28 -55.33
N TRP A 123 15.14 42.30 -54.55
CA TRP A 123 14.26 41.51 -53.70
C TRP A 123 13.69 42.38 -52.59
N SER A 124 12.39 42.23 -52.34
CA SER A 124 11.75 42.80 -51.15
C SER A 124 12.43 42.30 -49.87
N PRO A 125 12.30 43.04 -48.75
CA PRO A 125 12.52 42.44 -47.43
C PRO A 125 11.69 41.16 -47.27
N CYS A 126 12.15 40.26 -46.42
CA CYS A 126 11.37 39.08 -46.05
C CYS A 126 10.10 39.52 -45.32
N ASP A 127 8.96 38.96 -45.68
CA ASP A 127 7.66 39.28 -45.07
C ASP A 127 7.50 38.71 -43.65
N ALA A 128 8.24 37.64 -43.32
CA ALA A 128 8.28 37.04 -42.00
C ALA A 128 9.70 37.16 -41.40
N PRO A 129 9.85 37.58 -40.13
CA PRO A 129 11.16 37.67 -39.49
C PRO A 129 11.78 36.29 -39.16
N CYS A 130 10.96 35.25 -39.04
CA CYS A 130 11.33 33.87 -38.71
C CYS A 130 10.19 32.92 -39.11
N GLY A 131 10.41 31.61 -39.05
CA GLY A 131 9.38 30.58 -39.30
C GLY A 131 9.05 30.33 -40.77
N GLY A 132 9.84 30.90 -41.68
CA GLY A 132 9.65 30.79 -43.12
C GLY A 132 8.79 31.93 -43.69
N GLY A 133 9.45 32.84 -44.42
CA GLY A 133 8.81 33.91 -45.19
C GLY A 133 9.13 33.83 -46.68
N ILE A 134 8.62 34.80 -47.41
CA ILE A 134 8.76 34.98 -48.84
C ILE A 134 9.32 36.36 -49.16
N GLN A 135 10.30 36.40 -50.08
CA GLN A 135 10.68 37.61 -50.80
C GLN A 135 10.11 37.59 -52.21
N ARG A 136 9.74 38.77 -52.71
CA ARG A 136 9.21 38.96 -54.06
C ARG A 136 10.06 40.00 -54.79
N ARG A 137 10.22 39.82 -56.10
CA ARG A 137 10.74 40.86 -57.00
C ARG A 137 9.99 40.83 -58.32
N SER A 138 9.81 41.98 -58.92
CA SER A 138 9.22 42.14 -60.24
C SER A 138 10.30 42.42 -61.29
N MET A 139 10.01 42.06 -62.53
CA MET A 139 10.76 42.48 -63.70
C MET A 139 9.78 43.22 -64.62
N ASP A 140 10.12 44.47 -64.91
CA ASP A 140 9.34 45.37 -65.76
C ASP A 140 9.93 45.37 -67.17
N CYS A 141 9.17 44.86 -68.13
CA CYS A 141 9.51 44.84 -69.55
C CYS A 141 8.59 45.77 -70.36
N CYS A 142 9.08 46.32 -71.48
CA CYS A 142 8.31 47.19 -72.38
C CYS A 142 7.18 46.47 -73.15
N ASP A 143 6.89 45.21 -72.83
CA ASP A 143 5.80 44.40 -73.40
C ASP A 143 4.56 44.33 -72.49
N CYS A 144 4.55 45.11 -71.40
CA CYS A 144 3.47 45.14 -70.41
C CYS A 144 3.13 43.78 -69.78
N THR A 145 4.04 42.80 -69.83
CA THR A 145 3.86 41.50 -69.16
C THR A 145 4.57 41.48 -67.79
N PRO A 146 3.83 41.51 -66.67
CA PRO A 146 4.46 41.49 -65.35
C PRO A 146 5.06 40.11 -65.05
N ARG A 147 6.34 40.06 -64.71
CA ARG A 147 7.02 38.84 -64.26
C ARG A 147 7.37 38.96 -62.79
N VAL A 148 6.95 37.98 -61.98
CA VAL A 148 7.22 37.94 -60.54
C VAL A 148 8.07 36.71 -60.21
N ALA A 149 9.17 36.92 -59.51
CA ALA A 149 9.96 35.86 -58.90
C ALA A 149 9.71 35.82 -57.39
N ILE A 150 9.67 34.61 -56.84
CA ILE A 150 9.40 34.32 -55.43
C ILE A 150 10.53 33.44 -54.91
N ARG A 151 11.05 33.73 -53.71
CA ARG A 151 11.99 32.85 -53.00
C ARG A 151 11.69 32.79 -51.50
N SER A 152 12.04 31.68 -50.86
CA SER A 152 11.94 31.53 -49.40
C SER A 152 13.05 32.29 -48.67
N CYS A 153 12.75 32.78 -47.47
CA CYS A 153 13.67 33.43 -46.55
C CYS A 153 13.36 33.06 -45.09
N ASN A 154 14.28 33.36 -44.16
CA ASN A 154 14.11 33.25 -42.70
C ASN A 154 13.48 31.91 -42.23
N ARG A 155 14.10 30.79 -42.62
CA ARG A 155 13.61 29.44 -42.32
C ARG A 155 13.85 28.99 -40.88
N ASP A 156 14.62 29.75 -40.11
CA ASP A 156 14.89 29.42 -38.71
C ASP A 156 13.59 29.55 -37.87
N PRO A 157 13.35 28.62 -36.93
CA PRO A 157 12.18 28.66 -36.07
C PRO A 157 12.11 29.97 -35.28
N CYS A 158 10.90 30.49 -35.10
CA CYS A 158 10.71 31.66 -34.26
C CYS A 158 11.06 31.35 -32.79
N PRO A 159 11.62 32.33 -32.04
CA PRO A 159 11.82 32.20 -30.60
C PRO A 159 10.50 31.91 -29.89
N VAL A 160 10.46 30.82 -29.14
CA VAL A 160 9.34 30.46 -28.26
C VAL A 160 9.91 30.12 -26.90
N ASP A 161 9.55 30.93 -25.91
CA ASP A 161 9.92 30.66 -24.53
C ASP A 161 9.22 29.39 -24.05
N GLY A 162 9.98 28.52 -23.40
CA GLY A 162 9.45 27.29 -22.83
C GLY A 162 8.51 27.60 -21.68
N ALA A 163 7.37 26.92 -21.64
CA ALA A 163 6.50 26.95 -20.47
C ALA A 163 6.24 25.54 -19.91
N TRP A 164 6.07 25.51 -18.60
CA TRP A 164 5.85 24.27 -17.86
C TRP A 164 4.55 23.61 -18.28
N GLY A 165 4.64 22.32 -18.59
CA GLY A 165 3.48 21.44 -18.60
C GLY A 165 2.90 21.25 -17.20
N PRO A 166 1.73 20.60 -17.10
CA PRO A 166 1.12 20.30 -15.81
C PRO A 166 2.05 19.42 -14.97
N TRP A 167 1.96 19.60 -13.64
CA TRP A 167 2.59 18.68 -12.71
C TRP A 167 2.00 17.28 -12.85
N SER A 168 2.85 16.26 -12.73
CA SER A 168 2.40 14.90 -12.49
C SER A 168 1.67 14.81 -11.15
N ALA A 169 0.88 13.76 -10.95
CA ALA A 169 0.50 13.36 -9.60
C ALA A 169 1.77 13.06 -8.78
N PHE A 170 1.68 13.18 -7.46
CA PHE A 170 2.72 12.67 -6.58
C PHE A 170 2.84 11.15 -6.74
N GLY A 171 4.07 10.66 -6.80
CA GLY A 171 4.36 9.23 -6.71
C GLY A 171 3.99 8.67 -5.33
N ALA A 172 4.15 7.36 -5.16
CA ALA A 172 4.00 6.74 -3.85
C ALA A 172 5.01 7.31 -2.85
N CYS A 173 4.58 7.44 -1.59
CA CYS A 173 5.48 7.83 -0.51
C CYS A 173 6.60 6.80 -0.33
N SER A 174 7.84 7.26 -0.10
CA SER A 174 9.01 6.38 0.06
C SER A 174 8.92 5.43 1.26
N ARG A 175 8.09 5.76 2.25
CA ARG A 175 7.79 4.91 3.42
C ARG A 175 6.30 4.91 3.70
N SER A 176 5.79 3.82 4.26
CA SER A 176 4.40 3.72 4.72
C SER A 176 4.16 4.32 6.11
N CYS A 177 5.22 4.61 6.87
CA CYS A 177 5.20 5.21 8.21
C CYS A 177 6.59 5.79 8.56
N GLY A 178 6.67 6.54 9.66
CA GLY A 178 7.91 7.06 10.22
C GLY A 178 8.51 8.23 9.43
N GLY A 179 7.69 8.92 8.64
CA GLY A 179 8.11 10.00 7.76
C GLY A 179 8.80 9.48 6.50
N GLY A 180 8.22 9.83 5.36
CA GLY A 180 8.74 9.58 4.02
C GLY A 180 8.60 10.81 3.14
N GLU A 181 8.98 10.65 1.88
CA GLU A 181 8.93 11.71 0.88
C GLU A 181 8.25 11.16 -0.38
N GLN A 182 7.48 12.01 -1.04
CA GLN A 182 6.89 11.75 -2.35
C GLN A 182 7.33 12.83 -3.32
N ILE A 183 7.50 12.44 -4.58
CA ILE A 183 8.04 13.31 -5.63
C ILE A 183 7.00 13.43 -6.74
N ARG A 184 6.81 14.65 -7.23
CA ARG A 184 6.14 14.91 -8.51
C ARG A 184 7.05 15.68 -9.44
N THR A 185 6.85 15.51 -10.74
CA THR A 185 7.68 16.13 -11.77
C THR A 185 6.83 16.82 -12.82
N ARG A 186 7.44 17.73 -13.58
CA ARG A 186 6.85 18.38 -14.73
C ARG A 186 7.90 18.57 -15.83
N SER A 187 7.44 18.74 -17.06
CA SER A 187 8.30 18.89 -18.23
C SER A 187 8.10 20.26 -18.87
N CYS A 188 9.18 20.82 -19.42
CA CYS A 188 9.16 22.10 -20.14
C CYS A 188 8.72 21.87 -21.59
N ASN A 189 7.43 21.65 -21.81
CA ASN A 189 6.90 21.21 -23.11
C ASN A 189 5.53 21.82 -23.46
N SER A 190 5.08 22.85 -22.75
CA SER A 190 3.73 23.42 -22.94
C SER A 190 3.74 24.95 -23.08
N PRO A 191 4.42 25.54 -24.10
CA PRO A 191 5.10 24.88 -25.23
C PRO A 191 6.58 24.55 -24.94
N PRO A 192 7.22 23.69 -25.76
CA PRO A 192 8.67 23.49 -25.69
C PRO A 192 9.42 24.72 -26.20
N VAL A 193 10.67 24.86 -25.78
CA VAL A 193 11.57 25.93 -26.24
C VAL A 193 11.85 25.77 -27.75
N ALA A 194 11.75 26.86 -28.51
CA ALA A 194 12.14 26.90 -29.93
C ALA A 194 12.96 28.15 -30.24
N GLY A 195 13.81 28.08 -31.27
CA GLY A 195 14.72 29.17 -31.65
C GLY A 195 15.57 29.63 -30.46
N ASP A 196 15.69 30.95 -30.29
CA ASP A 196 16.41 31.58 -29.17
C ASP A 196 15.52 31.82 -27.93
N GLY A 197 14.44 31.05 -27.78
CA GLY A 197 13.54 31.14 -26.64
C GLY A 197 14.19 30.78 -25.31
N GLN A 198 13.67 31.32 -24.22
CA GLN A 198 14.19 31.08 -22.87
C GLN A 198 13.75 29.73 -22.29
N PRO A 199 14.61 29.08 -21.48
CA PRO A 199 14.23 27.86 -20.77
C PRO A 199 13.22 28.14 -19.67
N CYS A 200 12.43 27.13 -19.31
CA CYS A 200 11.50 27.22 -18.20
C CYS A 200 12.21 27.58 -16.88
N GLN A 201 11.70 28.60 -16.19
CA GLN A 201 12.24 29.04 -14.91
C GLN A 201 11.63 28.27 -13.74
N GLY A 202 12.45 27.87 -12.77
CA GLY A 202 12.04 27.16 -11.57
C GLY A 202 12.28 25.63 -11.62
N PRO A 203 11.83 24.89 -10.60
CA PRO A 203 12.15 23.48 -10.47
C PRO A 203 11.30 22.60 -11.40
N SER A 204 11.91 21.52 -11.92
CA SER A 204 11.23 20.45 -12.67
C SER A 204 10.68 19.34 -11.77
N ALA A 205 11.07 19.32 -10.49
CA ALA A 205 10.66 18.35 -9.50
C ALA A 205 10.30 19.02 -8.18
N GLU A 206 9.31 18.48 -7.48
CA GLU A 206 8.89 18.92 -6.16
C GLU A 206 8.79 17.72 -5.24
N ILE A 207 9.35 17.88 -4.04
CA ILE A 207 9.38 16.86 -2.99
C ILE A 207 8.49 17.33 -1.86
N GLN A 208 7.63 16.44 -1.36
CA GLN A 208 6.75 16.70 -0.24
C GLN A 208 6.88 15.58 0.80
N ALA A 209 6.90 15.96 2.08
CA ALA A 209 6.81 15.00 3.18
C ALA A 209 5.46 14.28 3.18
N CYS A 210 5.48 13.01 3.57
CA CYS A 210 4.30 12.16 3.66
C CYS A 210 4.48 11.08 4.73
N ASN A 211 3.38 10.49 5.18
CA ASN A 211 3.37 9.35 6.12
C ASN A 211 4.10 9.60 7.45
N ASP A 212 3.81 10.74 8.08
CA ASP A 212 4.41 11.17 9.35
C ASP A 212 3.90 10.37 10.56
N GLN A 213 2.90 9.50 10.40
CA GLN A 213 2.47 8.58 11.45
C GLN A 213 3.62 7.68 11.92
N GLY A 214 3.70 7.41 13.21
CA GLY A 214 4.69 6.47 13.75
C GLY A 214 4.52 5.07 13.17
N CYS A 215 5.62 4.34 13.02
CA CYS A 215 5.58 2.95 12.58
C CYS A 215 5.08 2.02 13.70
N PRO A 216 4.32 0.96 13.36
CA PRO A 216 3.96 -0.08 14.32
C PRO A 216 5.21 -0.61 15.02
N VAL A 217 5.15 -0.65 16.35
CA VAL A 217 6.18 -1.28 17.20
C VAL A 217 5.50 -2.40 17.94
N ASP A 218 5.88 -3.64 17.64
CA ASP A 218 5.35 -4.80 18.35
C ASP A 218 5.96 -4.88 19.75
N GLY A 219 5.11 -5.18 20.72
CA GLY A 219 5.51 -5.32 22.11
C GLY A 219 6.44 -6.49 22.33
N GLN A 220 7.43 -6.29 23.19
CA GLN A 220 8.25 -7.38 23.71
C GLN A 220 8.31 -7.32 25.24
N TRP A 221 8.38 -8.51 25.81
CA TRP A 221 8.49 -8.67 27.25
C TRP A 221 9.76 -8.01 27.75
N GLY A 222 9.61 -7.12 28.73
CA GLY A 222 10.72 -6.73 29.58
C GLY A 222 11.21 -7.89 30.43
N ASP A 223 12.33 -7.66 31.12
CA ASP A 223 12.81 -8.60 32.12
C ASP A 223 11.73 -8.83 33.20
N TRP A 224 11.78 -9.99 33.83
CA TRP A 224 10.97 -10.25 35.02
C TRP A 224 11.27 -9.17 36.05
N CYS A 225 10.24 -8.46 36.52
CA CYS A 225 10.39 -7.23 37.30
C CYS A 225 11.23 -7.42 38.56
N CYS A 226 11.30 -8.67 39.02
CA CYS A 226 11.57 -9.02 40.38
C CYS A 226 12.07 -10.46 40.45
N SER A 227 12.84 -10.79 41.48
CA SER A 227 12.95 -12.17 41.95
C SER A 227 11.55 -12.72 42.28
N TRP A 228 11.41 -14.04 42.31
CA TRP A 228 10.17 -14.69 42.74
C TRP A 228 9.65 -14.12 44.06
N SER A 229 8.32 -14.04 44.19
CA SER A 229 7.69 -13.71 45.47
C SER A 229 8.11 -14.70 46.56
N ALA A 230 7.88 -14.33 47.82
CA ALA A 230 7.94 -15.31 48.90
C ALA A 230 6.99 -16.48 48.62
N CYS A 231 7.40 -17.68 49.01
CA CYS A 231 6.55 -18.86 48.90
C CYS A 231 5.37 -18.73 49.87
N SER A 232 4.17 -19.11 49.42
CA SER A 232 2.94 -19.01 50.24
C SER A 232 2.96 -19.88 51.50
N ALA A 233 3.78 -20.93 51.52
CA ALA A 233 3.97 -21.83 52.64
C ALA A 233 5.46 -22.08 52.86
N THR A 234 5.88 -22.37 54.09
CA THR A 234 7.27 -22.71 54.43
C THR A 234 7.54 -24.22 54.37
N CYS A 235 6.50 -25.05 54.26
CA CYS A 235 6.54 -26.50 54.12
C CYS A 235 5.18 -26.99 53.59
N GLY A 236 5.08 -28.26 53.21
CA GLY A 236 3.84 -28.90 52.77
C GLY A 236 3.40 -28.51 51.35
N GLY A 237 4.24 -27.78 50.61
CA GLY A 237 3.93 -27.23 49.30
C GLY A 237 3.28 -25.85 49.39
N GLY A 238 3.90 -24.87 48.74
CA GLY A 238 3.36 -23.54 48.49
C GLY A 238 3.56 -23.15 47.02
N GLN A 239 3.10 -21.95 46.68
CA GLN A 239 3.30 -21.36 45.36
C GLN A 239 4.00 -20.02 45.50
N ARG A 240 4.77 -19.66 44.47
CA ARG A 240 5.36 -18.34 44.32
C ARG A 240 5.16 -17.86 42.90
N THR A 241 5.07 -16.54 42.74
CA THR A 241 4.76 -15.90 41.47
C THR A 241 5.80 -14.84 41.14
N ARG A 242 6.00 -14.59 39.84
CA ARG A 242 6.71 -13.41 39.35
C ARG A 242 5.98 -12.80 38.17
N THR A 243 6.20 -11.52 37.93
CA THR A 243 5.52 -10.76 36.89
C THR A 243 6.50 -10.01 36.00
N ARG A 244 6.15 -9.83 34.73
CA ARG A 244 6.88 -9.03 33.75
C ARG A 244 5.90 -8.13 33.00
N GLN A 245 6.42 -7.04 32.45
CA GLN A 245 5.62 -6.07 31.70
C GLN A 245 5.96 -6.13 30.22
N CYS A 246 4.98 -5.90 29.36
CA CYS A 246 5.17 -5.76 27.92
C CYS A 246 5.71 -4.35 27.63
N SER A 247 6.99 -4.14 27.93
CA SER A 247 7.56 -2.79 28.03
C SER A 247 8.93 -2.62 27.36
N ASN A 248 9.50 -3.66 26.74
CA ASN A 248 10.84 -3.57 26.16
C ASN A 248 10.94 -4.12 24.72
N PRO A 249 10.31 -3.47 23.72
CA PRO A 249 9.55 -2.21 23.83
C PRO A 249 8.08 -2.44 24.18
N ALA A 250 7.39 -1.38 24.61
CA ALA A 250 5.93 -1.39 24.72
C ALA A 250 5.30 -1.31 23.30
N PRO A 251 4.15 -1.99 23.06
CA PRO A 251 3.43 -1.87 21.80
C PRO A 251 3.08 -0.40 21.51
N ALA A 252 3.32 0.04 20.27
CA ALA A 252 2.99 1.41 19.84
C ALA A 252 2.51 1.45 18.40
N ASN A 253 1.77 2.52 18.05
CA ASN A 253 1.30 2.81 16.68
C ASN A 253 0.58 1.62 15.98
N GLY A 254 -0.20 0.85 16.73
CA GLY A 254 -0.92 -0.32 16.21
C GLY A 254 -0.09 -1.60 16.07
N GLY A 255 1.11 -1.66 16.67
CA GLY A 255 1.88 -2.90 16.81
C GLY A 255 1.20 -3.93 17.71
N ALA A 256 1.58 -5.18 17.56
CA ALA A 256 1.02 -6.30 18.28
C ALA A 256 1.36 -6.26 19.78
N ASP A 257 0.47 -6.81 20.61
CA ASP A 257 0.74 -7.01 22.04
C ASP A 257 1.68 -8.22 22.27
N CYS A 258 2.30 -8.31 23.44
CA CYS A 258 3.21 -9.39 23.77
C CYS A 258 2.51 -10.75 23.78
N VAL A 259 3.13 -11.73 23.13
CA VAL A 259 2.63 -13.11 23.11
C VAL A 259 3.01 -13.84 24.40
N GLY A 260 2.02 -14.46 25.06
CA GLY A 260 2.20 -15.29 26.26
C GLY A 260 1.72 -14.61 27.55
N SER A 261 2.01 -15.23 28.70
CA SER A 261 1.62 -14.69 30.01
C SER A 261 2.63 -13.68 30.55
N GLY A 262 2.12 -12.62 31.17
CA GLY A 262 2.90 -11.67 31.98
C GLY A 262 3.13 -12.12 33.43
N ILE A 263 2.55 -13.27 33.81
CA ILE A 263 2.62 -13.87 35.14
C ILE A 263 3.11 -15.30 35.01
N GLU A 264 4.08 -15.67 35.86
CA GLU A 264 4.55 -17.04 36.00
C GLU A 264 4.37 -17.48 37.45
N GLU A 265 3.96 -18.74 37.64
CA GLU A 265 3.72 -19.37 38.93
C GLU A 265 4.47 -20.69 38.99
N GLU A 266 5.09 -20.98 40.13
CA GLU A 266 5.74 -22.25 40.37
C GLU A 266 5.56 -22.75 41.81
N MET A 267 5.63 -24.07 41.96
CA MET A 267 5.61 -24.73 43.27
C MET A 267 6.93 -24.51 44.00
N CYS A 268 6.83 -24.30 45.31
CA CYS A 268 7.96 -24.12 46.20
C CYS A 268 7.71 -24.83 47.54
N ASN A 269 8.77 -25.04 48.33
CA ASN A 269 8.69 -25.59 49.68
C ASN A 269 7.90 -26.91 49.80
N THR A 270 8.19 -27.86 48.90
CA THR A 270 7.51 -29.16 48.81
C THR A 270 7.92 -30.16 49.90
N GLN A 271 8.90 -29.82 50.74
CA GLN A 271 9.26 -30.62 51.90
C GLN A 271 8.07 -30.79 52.87
N PRO A 272 7.88 -31.97 53.47
CA PRO A 272 6.85 -32.19 54.49
C PRO A 272 7.00 -31.22 55.67
N CYS A 273 5.87 -30.87 56.31
CA CYS A 273 5.90 -30.04 57.51
C CYS A 273 6.33 -30.83 58.74
N PRO A 274 6.99 -30.16 59.72
CA PRO A 274 7.23 -30.74 61.04
C PRO A 274 5.90 -31.19 61.66
N THR A 275 5.87 -32.43 62.14
CA THR A 275 4.73 -32.98 62.88
C THR A 275 5.16 -33.18 64.32
N ASP A 276 4.59 -32.38 65.24
CA ASP A 276 4.91 -32.48 66.67
C ASP A 276 4.36 -33.79 67.25
N GLY A 277 5.13 -34.40 68.15
CA GLY A 277 4.78 -35.66 68.80
C GLY A 277 3.59 -35.50 69.74
N GLY A 278 2.60 -36.38 69.58
CA GLY A 278 1.45 -36.49 70.47
C GLY A 278 1.46 -37.79 71.27
N TRP A 279 1.07 -37.69 72.54
CA TRP A 279 0.95 -38.85 73.42
C TRP A 279 -0.21 -39.74 73.01
N SER A 280 0.01 -41.06 73.00
CA SER A 280 -1.06 -42.04 72.99
C SER A 280 -1.91 -41.93 74.26
N ASN A 281 -3.10 -42.55 74.24
CA ASN A 281 -3.80 -42.82 75.49
C ASN A 281 -2.91 -43.62 76.44
N TRP A 282 -3.05 -43.38 77.73
CA TRP A 282 -2.39 -44.18 78.76
C TRP A 282 -2.90 -45.62 78.72
N SER A 283 -2.01 -46.58 78.99
CA SER A 283 -2.41 -47.95 79.31
C SER A 283 -3.20 -47.99 80.63
N ASP A 284 -3.92 -49.10 80.82
CA ASP A 284 -4.51 -49.40 82.11
C ASP A 284 -3.44 -49.50 83.20
N TRP A 285 -3.83 -49.25 84.44
CA TRP A 285 -2.93 -49.37 85.58
C TRP A 285 -2.48 -50.81 85.77
N SER A 286 -1.18 -51.02 85.95
CA SER A 286 -0.64 -52.31 86.35
C SER A 286 -1.17 -52.73 87.73
N ALA A 287 -1.07 -54.03 88.03
CA ALA A 287 -1.18 -54.51 89.41
C ALA A 287 -0.08 -53.89 90.30
N CYS A 288 -0.30 -53.91 91.61
CA CYS A 288 0.65 -53.41 92.59
C CYS A 288 1.88 -54.30 92.71
N ASN A 289 3.07 -53.71 92.58
CA ASN A 289 4.31 -54.43 92.82
C ASN A 289 4.55 -54.57 94.34
N VAL A 290 4.59 -55.81 94.83
CA VAL A 290 4.74 -56.13 96.27
C VAL A 290 6.06 -55.65 96.86
N ASN A 291 7.12 -55.50 96.05
CA ASN A 291 8.44 -55.09 96.50
C ASN A 291 8.62 -53.57 96.50
N SER A 292 7.93 -52.83 95.62
CA SER A 292 8.11 -51.38 95.44
C SER A 292 6.87 -50.53 95.76
N CYS A 293 5.76 -51.16 96.14
CA CYS A 293 4.51 -50.49 96.54
C CYS A 293 3.93 -49.47 95.57
N THR A 294 4.19 -49.64 94.28
CA THR A 294 3.70 -48.75 93.23
C THR A 294 2.98 -49.54 92.15
N CYS A 295 1.94 -48.93 91.59
CA CYS A 295 1.38 -49.33 90.30
C CYS A 295 1.76 -48.27 89.27
N SER A 296 1.92 -48.70 88.03
CA SER A 296 2.35 -47.83 86.94
C SER A 296 1.46 -48.01 85.73
N ARG A 297 1.32 -46.93 84.97
CA ARG A 297 0.79 -46.95 83.61
C ARG A 297 1.79 -46.28 82.68
N THR A 298 1.71 -46.64 81.40
CA THR A 298 2.65 -46.24 80.35
C THR A 298 1.91 -45.61 79.19
N ARG A 299 2.58 -44.75 78.43
CA ARG A 299 2.09 -44.18 77.17
C ARG A 299 3.25 -44.08 76.19
N THR A 300 2.95 -44.01 74.90
CA THR A 300 3.95 -43.87 73.84
C THR A 300 3.74 -42.58 73.07
N CYS A 301 4.81 -41.99 72.55
CA CYS A 301 4.75 -40.81 71.70
C CYS A 301 4.45 -41.24 70.26
N SER A 302 3.20 -41.62 70.01
CA SER A 302 2.77 -42.28 68.77
C SER A 302 1.42 -41.79 68.25
N SER A 303 0.90 -40.67 68.74
CA SER A 303 -0.40 -40.13 68.35
C SER A 303 -0.37 -38.62 68.11
N PRO A 304 0.36 -38.12 67.10
CA PRO A 304 1.24 -38.85 66.17
C PRO A 304 2.68 -39.01 66.71
N ALA A 305 3.53 -39.82 66.05
CA ALA A 305 4.96 -39.81 66.32
C ALA A 305 5.59 -38.51 65.75
N PRO A 306 6.63 -37.94 66.39
CA PRO A 306 7.28 -36.75 65.89
C PRO A 306 8.01 -37.05 64.58
N GLU A 307 7.75 -36.25 63.54
CA GLU A 307 8.32 -36.41 62.20
C GLU A 307 8.85 -35.07 61.65
N ASN A 308 9.76 -35.14 60.68
CA ASN A 308 10.29 -33.98 59.94
C ASN A 308 10.81 -32.83 60.83
N GLY A 309 11.43 -33.16 61.95
CA GLY A 309 11.95 -32.17 62.91
C GLY A 309 10.90 -31.58 63.86
N GLY A 310 9.70 -32.19 63.95
CA GLY A 310 8.69 -31.84 64.94
C GLY A 310 9.18 -32.07 66.38
N LYS A 311 8.59 -31.33 67.31
CA LYS A 311 8.98 -31.36 68.72
C LYS A 311 8.66 -32.73 69.34
N PRO A 312 9.53 -33.26 70.22
CA PRO A 312 9.24 -34.49 70.94
C PRO A 312 8.09 -34.30 71.94
N CYS A 313 7.46 -35.40 72.35
CA CYS A 313 6.45 -35.35 73.41
C CYS A 313 7.08 -34.90 74.74
N MET A 314 6.54 -33.84 75.35
CA MET A 314 7.01 -33.34 76.65
C MET A 314 6.30 -34.06 77.81
N GLY A 315 7.06 -34.45 78.83
CA GLY A 315 6.58 -35.09 80.07
C GLY A 315 6.92 -36.58 80.20
N ASP A 316 6.47 -37.21 81.28
CA ASP A 316 6.89 -38.58 81.61
C ASP A 316 6.16 -39.65 80.78
N LEU A 317 6.91 -40.67 80.38
CA LEU A 317 6.45 -41.87 79.67
C LEU A 317 5.85 -42.95 80.61
N VAL A 318 6.16 -42.85 81.90
CA VAL A 318 5.64 -43.72 82.96
C VAL A 318 5.06 -42.85 84.05
N ASN A 319 3.80 -43.08 84.39
CA ASN A 319 3.18 -42.45 85.55
C ASN A 319 3.04 -43.49 86.65
N ARG A 320 3.60 -43.20 87.83
CA ARG A 320 3.56 -44.08 89.00
C ARG A 320 2.65 -43.49 90.06
N ARG A 321 1.91 -44.35 90.75
CA ARG A 321 1.17 -43.98 91.96
C ARG A 321 1.37 -45.03 93.04
N ALA A 322 1.31 -44.61 94.30
CA ALA A 322 1.37 -45.51 95.43
C ALA A 322 0.16 -46.44 95.44
N CYS A 323 0.41 -47.69 95.81
CA CYS A 323 -0.63 -48.66 96.08
C CYS A 323 -1.18 -48.50 97.50
N PHE A 324 -2.38 -49.01 97.73
CA PHE A 324 -2.88 -49.14 99.10
C PHE A 324 -1.95 -50.05 99.91
N VAL A 325 -1.62 -49.63 101.13
CA VAL A 325 -0.63 -50.25 102.03
C VAL A 325 -0.84 -51.75 102.22
N PHE A 326 -2.10 -52.22 102.21
CA PHE A 326 -2.44 -53.63 102.37
C PHE A 326 -1.92 -54.55 101.26
N CYS A 327 -1.60 -54.04 100.06
CA CYS A 327 -1.05 -54.84 98.95
C CYS A 327 0.47 -55.07 99.05
N CYS A 328 1.13 -54.47 100.05
CA CYS A 328 2.58 -54.44 100.21
C CYS A 328 3.11 -55.12 101.46
N LEU A 329 2.19 -55.53 102.33
CA LEU A 329 2.59 -56.30 103.50
C LEU A 329 3.00 -57.68 103.01
N PRO A 330 4.21 -58.17 103.33
CA PRO A 330 4.53 -59.57 103.10
C PRO A 330 3.45 -60.39 103.79
N ASP A 331 2.91 -61.41 103.10
CA ASP A 331 1.91 -62.33 103.62
C ASP A 331 2.21 -62.67 105.10
N PHE A 332 1.57 -61.96 106.03
CA PHE A 332 1.48 -62.34 107.43
C PHE A 332 0.41 -63.43 107.61
N SER A 333 0.10 -64.15 106.52
CA SER A 333 -0.92 -65.19 106.42
C SER A 333 -0.44 -66.54 106.96
N ARG A 334 0.74 -66.63 107.61
CA ARG A 334 1.28 -67.89 108.16
C ARG A 334 1.51 -67.94 109.68
N SER A 335 1.03 -66.98 110.48
CA SER A 335 1.21 -67.05 111.94
C SER A 335 -0.05 -67.14 112.81
N LEU A 336 -1.24 -67.30 112.25
CA LEU A 336 -2.41 -67.68 113.05
C LEU A 336 -3.14 -68.83 112.37
N GLY A 337 -2.67 -70.04 112.67
CA GLY A 337 -3.42 -71.26 112.42
C GLY A 337 -4.72 -71.22 113.23
N LEU A 338 -5.80 -70.77 112.59
CA LEU A 338 -7.16 -71.11 112.98
C LEU A 338 -7.93 -71.45 111.71
N GLY A 339 -8.29 -72.73 111.62
CA GLY A 339 -9.01 -73.31 110.51
C GLY A 339 -10.37 -72.65 110.31
N GLY A 340 -10.73 -72.45 109.05
CA GLY A 340 -12.05 -72.04 108.63
C GLY A 340 -12.26 -72.49 107.19
N ARG A 341 -13.16 -73.45 107.02
CA ARG A 341 -13.53 -74.10 105.76
C ARG A 341 -13.88 -73.11 104.64
N LEU A 342 -13.62 -73.57 103.40
CA LEU A 342 -14.30 -73.17 102.16
C LEU A 342 -15.82 -72.99 102.36
N PRO A 343 -16.49 -72.14 101.56
CA PRO A 343 -17.06 -72.68 100.33
C PRO A 343 -16.92 -71.75 99.11
N GLY A 344 -16.62 -72.33 97.94
CA GLY A 344 -17.32 -71.94 96.71
C GLY A 344 -18.42 -72.98 96.43
N PRO A 345 -19.08 -73.01 95.26
CA PRO A 345 -19.38 -71.94 94.30
C PRO A 345 -20.89 -71.92 93.92
N PHE A 346 -21.45 -70.77 93.52
CA PHE A 346 -22.71 -70.65 92.75
C PHE A 346 -22.62 -69.30 92.01
N GLY A 347 -22.84 -69.14 90.71
CA GLY A 347 -23.87 -69.72 89.84
C GLY A 347 -24.55 -68.52 89.19
N GLY A 348 -24.50 -68.41 87.87
CA GLY A 348 -24.93 -67.23 87.12
C GLY A 348 -26.45 -67.06 86.92
N MET A 349 -26.78 -66.23 85.92
CA MET A 349 -28.10 -65.76 85.45
C MET A 349 -28.59 -64.50 86.20
N GLY A 350 -28.93 -63.37 85.59
CA GLY A 350 -29.40 -63.10 84.22
C GLY A 350 -30.89 -62.76 84.27
N PHE A 351 -31.24 -61.47 84.27
CA PHE A 351 -32.58 -60.98 83.90
C PHE A 351 -32.46 -59.58 83.28
N GLY A 352 -33.08 -59.44 82.10
CA GLY A 352 -33.16 -58.20 81.34
C GLY A 352 -34.51 -57.49 81.47
N GLY A 353 -34.63 -56.38 80.75
CA GLY A 353 -35.84 -55.56 80.54
C GLY A 353 -35.47 -54.08 80.46
N MET A 354 -35.24 -53.51 79.27
CA MET A 354 -36.19 -52.67 78.49
C MET A 354 -36.70 -51.45 79.28
N GLY A 355 -36.64 -50.19 78.83
CA GLY A 355 -36.27 -49.59 77.56
C GLY A 355 -36.61 -48.08 77.59
N GLY A 356 -36.21 -47.36 76.53
CA GLY A 356 -36.60 -45.96 76.21
C GLY A 356 -35.65 -44.91 76.79
N GLY A 357 -35.14 -43.92 76.05
CA GLY A 357 -35.42 -43.48 74.69
C GLY A 357 -35.21 -41.96 74.58
N ARG A 358 -34.13 -41.56 73.91
CA ARG A 358 -33.90 -40.31 73.15
C ARG A 358 -33.72 -38.94 73.86
N SER A 359 -33.01 -38.12 73.07
CA SER A 359 -32.94 -36.64 73.04
C SER A 359 -31.77 -36.05 73.84
N LEU A 360 -30.63 -35.74 73.20
CA LEU A 360 -30.31 -34.58 72.33
C LEU A 360 -29.96 -33.31 73.11
N GLY A 361 -28.87 -32.68 72.67
CA GLY A 361 -28.45 -31.33 73.03
C GLY A 361 -27.62 -31.31 74.30
N GLY A 362 -26.44 -30.73 74.36
CA GLY A 362 -25.83 -29.75 73.49
C GLY A 362 -24.95 -28.88 74.38
N LYS A 363 -23.85 -28.41 73.81
CA LYS A 363 -23.10 -27.19 74.15
C LYS A 363 -22.83 -26.93 75.64
N SER A 364 -21.55 -26.77 75.98
CA SER A 364 -20.98 -25.44 76.26
C SER A 364 -19.89 -25.53 77.32
N TRP A 365 -18.71 -24.99 76.98
CA TRP A 365 -17.81 -24.17 77.80
C TRP A 365 -17.61 -24.55 79.27
N MET A 366 -16.37 -24.74 79.72
CA MET A 366 -15.50 -23.65 80.21
C MET A 366 -14.18 -24.21 80.75
N ARG A 367 -13.20 -23.31 80.72
CA ARG A 367 -11.83 -23.36 81.25
C ARG A 367 -11.66 -24.13 82.57
N CYS A 368 -10.51 -24.78 82.69
CA CYS A 368 -9.42 -24.32 83.56
C CYS A 368 -8.09 -24.56 82.86
#